data_AF-A0A7V5HY17-F1
#
_entry.id   AF-A0A7V5HY17-F1
#
_cell.length_a   1.000
_cell.length_b   1.000
_cell.length_c   1.000
_cell.angle_alpha   90.00
_cell.angle_beta   90.00
_cell.angle_gamma   90.00
#
_symmetry.space_group_name_H-M   'P 1'
#
loop_
_entity.id
_entity.type
_entity.pdbx_description
1 polymer ?
#
loop_
_entity_poly.entity_id
_entity_poly.type
_entity_poly.pdbx_seq_one_letter_code
_entity_poly.pdbx_strand_id
1 'polypeptide(L)'
;AGTKDGVTALQLDIKTEKVEFEVLSGALERAKVARKKILEKMAQVIDKPRETLPKHAPRIATLSVPLEKISDIIGPGGRVIKKIIQETGAKIDIDDMEGKVTISSMSEEATNTAVNMIKDIIKELEVGKVYLGKVKRVTNFGAFVEISPGKEGLVHISELSDKYVKNVSDIVKPGDQILVKIIGIDELGRITLSKKRVRTDS
;
A
#
# COMPACT_ATOMS: atom_id res chain seq x y z
N ALA A 1 29.45 -3.12 23.25
CA ALA A 1 28.04 -2.67 23.25
C ALA A 1 27.11 -3.87 23.42
N GLY A 2 25.88 -3.68 23.88
CA GLY A 2 24.96 -4.80 24.07
C GLY A 2 23.65 -4.44 24.76
N THR A 3 22.77 -5.41 24.84
CA THR A 3 21.48 -5.33 25.54
C THR A 3 21.63 -5.84 26.99
N LYS A 4 20.52 -5.92 27.71
CA LYS A 4 20.48 -6.59 29.03
C LYS A 4 20.86 -8.07 28.92
N ASP A 5 20.48 -8.70 27.81
CA ASP A 5 20.57 -10.15 27.61
C ASP A 5 21.90 -10.59 26.98
N GLY A 6 22.59 -9.70 26.26
CA GLY A 6 23.75 -10.12 25.48
C GLY A 6 24.66 -9.00 25.01
N VAL A 7 25.83 -9.39 24.50
CA VAL A 7 26.74 -8.50 23.77
C VAL A 7 26.28 -8.47 22.31
N THR A 8 26.07 -7.28 21.75
CA THR A 8 25.73 -7.11 20.32
C THR A 8 26.95 -6.78 19.48
N ALA A 9 27.95 -6.13 20.08
CA ALA A 9 29.22 -5.83 19.44
C ALA A 9 30.34 -5.77 20.48
N LEU A 10 31.49 -6.32 20.13
CA LEU A 10 32.71 -6.29 20.94
C LEU A 10 33.85 -5.77 20.06
N GLN A 11 34.53 -4.73 20.55
CA GLN A 11 35.74 -4.19 19.92
C GLN A 11 36.87 -4.29 20.94
N LEU A 12 37.98 -4.88 20.52
CA LEU A 12 39.17 -5.08 21.33
C LEU A 12 40.36 -4.57 20.54
N ASP A 13 41.16 -3.70 21.14
CA ASP A 13 42.45 -3.26 20.61
C ASP A 13 43.54 -3.72 21.58
N ILE A 14 44.36 -4.68 21.15
CA ILE A 14 45.37 -5.34 21.98
C ILE A 14 46.75 -4.92 21.47
N LYS A 15 47.55 -4.31 22.36
CA LYS A 15 48.89 -3.81 22.06
C LYS A 15 50.02 -4.75 22.50
N THR A 16 49.66 -5.93 23.01
CA THR A 16 50.58 -6.96 23.52
C THR A 16 50.45 -8.24 22.69
N GLU A 17 51.53 -9.01 22.56
CA GLU A 17 51.53 -10.23 21.74
C GLU A 17 50.68 -11.37 22.33
N LYS A 18 50.46 -11.36 23.65
CA LYS A 18 49.66 -12.37 24.36
C LYS A 18 48.80 -11.70 25.43
N VAL A 19 47.58 -12.21 25.59
CA VAL A 19 46.65 -11.85 26.66
C VAL A 19 46.09 -13.14 27.23
N GLU A 20 46.18 -13.31 28.55
CA GLU A 20 45.64 -14.47 29.22
C GLU A 20 44.11 -14.44 29.25
N PHE A 21 43.50 -15.61 29.07
CA PHE A 21 42.04 -15.74 29.03
C PHE A 21 41.37 -15.23 30.32
N GLU A 22 42.00 -15.43 31.48
CA GLU A 22 41.49 -14.96 32.77
C GLU A 22 41.38 -13.43 32.83
N VAL A 23 42.37 -12.72 32.27
CA VAL A 23 42.39 -11.26 32.20
C VAL A 23 41.25 -10.77 31.30
N LEU A 24 41.05 -11.42 30.15
CA LEU A 24 39.98 -11.10 29.22
C LEU A 24 38.59 -11.37 29.83
N SER A 25 38.42 -12.53 30.47
CA SER A 25 37.19 -12.94 31.14
C SER A 25 36.82 -11.98 32.28
N GLY A 26 37.80 -11.63 33.13
CA GLY A 26 37.62 -10.65 34.20
C GLY A 26 37.28 -9.26 33.67
N ALA A 27 37.88 -8.84 32.55
CA ALA A 27 37.54 -7.58 31.90
C ALA A 27 36.10 -7.57 31.35
N LEU A 28 35.66 -8.67 30.73
CA LEU A 28 34.31 -8.80 30.20
C LEU A 28 33.24 -8.82 31.31
N GLU A 29 33.49 -9.48 32.43
CA GLU A 29 32.54 -9.48 33.55
C GLU A 29 32.41 -8.09 34.17
N ARG A 30 33.51 -7.36 34.34
CA ARG A 30 33.47 -5.94 34.76
C ARG A 30 32.73 -5.08 33.74
N ALA A 31 32.97 -5.28 32.45
CA ALA A 31 32.29 -4.56 31.38
C ALA A 31 30.78 -4.85 31.36
N LYS A 32 30.36 -6.09 31.65
CA LYS A 32 28.95 -6.50 31.77
C LYS A 32 28.26 -5.79 32.94
N VAL A 33 28.90 -5.73 34.11
CA VAL A 33 28.36 -5.00 35.28
C VAL A 33 28.23 -3.51 34.97
N ALA A 34 29.27 -2.89 34.39
CA ALA A 34 29.24 -1.49 34.00
C ALA A 34 28.15 -1.21 32.94
N ARG A 35 28.02 -2.07 31.93
CA ARG A 35 26.99 -1.98 30.89
C ARG A 35 25.58 -2.01 31.49
N LYS A 36 25.31 -2.93 32.43
CA LYS A 36 24.00 -3.01 33.09
C LYS A 36 23.65 -1.73 33.83
N LYS A 37 24.58 -1.15 34.59
CA LYS A 37 24.38 0.13 35.29
C LYS A 37 24.06 1.29 34.33
N ILE A 38 24.77 1.35 33.20
CA ILE A 38 24.51 2.36 32.16
C ILE A 38 23.10 2.17 31.55
N LEU A 39 22.74 0.94 31.20
CA LEU A 39 21.42 0.62 30.65
C LEU A 39 20.29 0.93 31.63
N GLU A 40 20.48 0.69 32.93
CA GLU A 40 19.53 1.07 33.97
C GLU A 40 19.34 2.59 34.03
N LYS A 41 20.44 3.35 33.96
CA LYS A 41 20.35 4.82 33.99
C LYS A 41 19.69 5.39 32.72
N MET A 42 19.94 4.76 31.56
CA MET A 42 19.25 5.10 30.31
C MET A 42 17.75 4.80 30.39
N ALA A 43 17.38 3.63 30.94
CA ALA A 43 15.99 3.21 31.09
C ALA A 43 15.18 4.11 32.04
N GLN A 44 15.83 4.77 33.01
CA GLN A 44 15.17 5.78 33.85
C GLN A 44 14.69 7.01 33.07
N VAL A 45 15.27 7.28 31.90
CA VAL A 45 14.91 8.43 31.05
C VAL A 45 14.04 7.99 29.88
N ILE A 46 14.41 6.91 29.19
CA ILE A 46 13.67 6.33 28.06
C ILE A 46 13.71 4.80 28.19
N ASP A 47 12.64 4.23 28.74
CA ASP A 47 12.42 2.79 28.87
C ASP A 47 12.05 2.15 27.52
N LYS A 48 11.12 2.78 26.80
CA LYS A 48 10.56 2.26 25.55
C LYS A 48 10.68 3.28 24.41
N PRO A 49 10.72 2.80 23.16
CA PRO A 49 10.46 3.66 22.01
C PRO A 49 9.14 4.41 22.22
N ARG A 50 9.12 5.70 21.88
CA ARG A 50 7.88 6.50 21.96
C ARG A 50 6.85 5.92 21.00
N GLU A 51 5.62 5.72 21.47
CA GLU A 51 4.50 5.23 20.65
C GLU A 51 4.09 6.23 19.56
N THR A 52 4.33 7.52 19.80
CA THR A 52 4.02 8.59 18.84
C THR A 52 5.32 9.17 18.26
N LEU A 53 5.50 9.06 16.95
CA LEU A 53 6.57 9.77 16.26
C LEU A 53 6.36 11.29 16.42
N PRO A 54 7.44 12.09 16.60
CA PRO A 54 7.37 13.55 16.71
C PRO A 54 6.61 14.18 15.54
N LYS A 55 5.90 15.30 15.80
CA LYS A 55 5.11 16.04 14.78
C LYS A 55 5.90 16.49 13.55
N HIS A 56 7.23 16.60 13.66
CA HIS A 56 8.13 17.03 12.58
C HIS A 56 9.03 15.89 12.08
N ALA A 57 8.89 14.68 12.63
CA ALA A 57 9.58 13.52 12.09
C ALA A 57 8.83 13.03 10.85
N PRO A 58 9.53 12.71 9.76
CA PRO A 58 8.88 12.18 8.57
C PRO A 58 8.12 10.91 8.93
N ARG A 59 6.82 10.91 8.69
CA ARG A 59 5.95 9.75 8.88
C ARG A 59 6.26 8.80 7.74
N ILE A 60 6.76 7.62 8.09
CA ILE A 60 7.01 6.53 7.14
C ILE A 60 5.86 5.55 7.26
N ALA A 61 5.14 5.33 6.16
CA ALA A 61 4.14 4.30 6.02
C ALA A 61 4.63 3.27 5.01
N THR A 62 4.68 2.00 5.39
CA THR A 62 5.04 0.90 4.48
C THR A 62 3.78 0.09 4.17
N LEU A 63 3.48 -0.07 2.89
CA LEU A 63 2.39 -0.88 2.37
C LEU A 63 2.99 -2.09 1.65
N SER A 64 2.50 -3.30 1.94
CA SER A 64 2.81 -4.49 1.15
C SER A 64 1.80 -4.61 0.02
N VAL A 65 2.28 -4.78 -1.21
CA VAL A 65 1.51 -4.77 -2.44
C VAL A 65 1.95 -5.95 -3.33
N PRO A 66 1.02 -6.66 -3.99
CA PRO A 66 1.38 -7.68 -4.97
C PRO A 66 2.25 -7.12 -6.11
N LEU A 67 3.28 -7.86 -6.52
CA LEU A 67 4.24 -7.48 -7.57
C LEU A 67 3.56 -7.07 -8.88
N GLU A 68 2.47 -7.75 -9.24
CA GLU A 68 1.71 -7.47 -10.46
C GLU A 68 1.11 -6.06 -10.48
N LYS A 69 0.76 -5.50 -9.31
CA LYS A 69 0.14 -4.19 -9.18
C LYS A 69 1.14 -3.05 -9.10
N ILE A 70 2.42 -3.34 -8.89
CA ILE A 70 3.46 -2.31 -8.81
C ILE A 70 3.57 -1.57 -10.16
N SER A 71 3.45 -2.31 -11.25
CA SER A 71 3.40 -1.75 -12.61
C SER A 71 2.28 -0.73 -12.78
N ASP A 72 1.10 -0.96 -12.18
CA ASP A 72 -0.04 -0.04 -12.24
C ASP A 72 0.21 1.24 -11.42
N ILE A 73 0.90 1.13 -10.28
CA ILE A 73 1.24 2.26 -9.41
C ILE A 73 2.29 3.16 -10.06
N ILE A 74 3.31 2.57 -10.68
CA ILE A 74 4.34 3.32 -11.42
C ILE A 74 3.70 3.94 -12.67
N GLY A 75 2.91 3.16 -13.40
CA GLY A 75 2.33 3.50 -14.69
C GLY A 75 3.38 3.63 -15.80
N PRO A 76 2.96 3.79 -17.07
CA PRO A 76 3.87 3.85 -18.21
C PRO A 76 4.84 5.03 -18.10
N GLY A 77 6.12 4.72 -17.84
CA GLY A 77 7.21 5.69 -17.67
C GLY A 77 7.21 6.43 -16.33
N GLY A 78 6.57 5.90 -15.29
CA GLY A 78 6.52 6.55 -13.98
C GLY A 78 5.61 7.77 -13.92
N ARG A 79 4.66 7.91 -14.85
CA ARG A 79 3.76 9.07 -14.89
C ARG A 79 2.80 9.13 -13.70
N VAL A 80 2.28 7.97 -13.27
CA VAL A 80 1.30 7.90 -12.19
C VAL A 80 1.97 8.25 -10.86
N ILE A 81 3.11 7.62 -10.56
CA ILE A 81 3.86 7.91 -9.34
C ILE A 81 4.33 9.36 -9.27
N LYS A 82 4.80 9.95 -10.39
CA LYS A 82 5.19 11.38 -10.43
C LYS A 82 4.01 12.30 -10.13
N LYS A 83 2.82 11.97 -10.64
CA LYS A 83 1.61 12.76 -10.36
C LYS A 83 1.24 12.71 -8.87
N ILE A 84 1.30 11.52 -8.26
CA ILE A 84 1.02 11.36 -6.81
C ILE A 84 2.04 12.13 -5.97
N ILE A 85 3.34 12.04 -6.30
CA ILE A 85 4.40 12.80 -5.63
C ILE A 85 4.15 14.30 -5.76
N GLN A 86 3.71 14.77 -6.94
CA GLN A 86 3.45 16.18 -7.19
C GLN A 86 2.21 16.71 -6.48
N GLU A 87 1.13 15.92 -6.38
CA GLU A 87 -0.10 16.29 -5.67
C GLU A 87 0.07 16.23 -4.14
N THR A 88 0.78 15.22 -3.63
CA THR A 88 0.89 14.98 -2.18
C THR A 88 2.15 15.59 -1.55
N GLY A 89 3.18 15.86 -2.34
CA GLY A 89 4.51 16.24 -1.85
C GLY A 89 5.23 15.13 -1.07
N ALA A 90 4.69 13.91 -1.05
CA ALA A 90 5.28 12.77 -0.36
C ALA A 90 6.36 12.10 -1.23
N LYS A 91 7.42 11.60 -0.59
CA LYS A 91 8.44 10.79 -1.25
C LYS A 91 8.03 9.32 -1.17
N ILE A 92 7.77 8.73 -2.33
CA ILE A 92 7.36 7.34 -2.49
C ILE A 92 8.55 6.55 -3.02
N ASP A 93 8.88 5.49 -2.31
CA ASP A 93 9.90 4.51 -2.68
C ASP A 93 9.23 3.17 -2.90
N ILE A 94 9.56 2.49 -4.00
CA ILE A 94 8.95 1.24 -4.38
C ILE A 94 10.06 0.20 -4.50
N ASP A 95 9.91 -0.87 -3.73
CA ASP A 95 10.72 -2.06 -3.83
C ASP A 95 10.00 -3.10 -4.70
N ASP A 96 10.41 -3.15 -5.96
CA ASP A 96 9.89 -4.06 -6.98
C ASP A 96 10.27 -5.53 -6.71
N MET A 97 11.22 -5.81 -5.82
CA MET A 97 11.65 -7.18 -5.48
C MET A 97 10.86 -7.73 -4.29
N GLU A 98 10.59 -6.91 -3.28
CA GLU A 98 9.84 -7.30 -2.08
C GLU A 98 8.34 -7.01 -2.16
N GLY A 99 7.90 -6.22 -3.13
CA GLY A 99 6.52 -5.75 -3.21
C GLY A 99 6.15 -4.82 -2.05
N LYS A 100 7.05 -3.90 -1.71
CA LYS A 100 6.84 -2.92 -0.65
C LYS A 100 6.85 -1.51 -1.19
N VAL A 101 5.82 -0.75 -0.85
CA VAL A 101 5.73 0.67 -1.17
C VAL A 101 5.90 1.45 0.13
N THR A 102 6.99 2.21 0.22
CA THR A 102 7.32 3.03 1.37
C THR A 102 7.04 4.49 1.05
N ILE A 103 6.13 5.10 1.80
CA ILE A 103 5.70 6.48 1.64
C ILE A 103 6.23 7.27 2.82
N SER A 104 7.02 8.31 2.53
CA SER A 104 7.62 9.18 3.54
C SER A 104 7.23 10.63 3.28
N SER A 105 6.70 11.32 4.29
CA SER A 105 6.39 12.74 4.17
C SER A 105 6.50 13.48 5.50
N MET A 106 6.63 14.81 5.44
CA MET A 106 6.71 15.69 6.60
C MET A 106 5.34 15.99 7.24
N SER A 107 4.23 15.58 6.61
CA SER A 107 2.87 15.82 7.08
C SER A 107 2.08 14.52 7.15
N GLU A 108 1.36 14.31 8.25
CA GLU A 108 0.50 13.14 8.39
C GLU A 108 -0.63 13.12 7.33
N GLU A 109 -1.14 14.30 6.93
CA GLU A 109 -2.17 14.43 5.90
C GLU A 109 -1.64 14.04 4.51
N ALA A 110 -0.41 14.43 4.18
CA ALA A 110 0.23 14.08 2.92
C ALA A 110 0.49 12.57 2.83
N THR A 111 0.99 11.97 3.92
CA THR A 111 1.18 10.52 4.00
C THR A 111 -0.15 9.78 3.87
N ASN A 112 -1.20 10.21 4.58
CA ASN A 112 -2.51 9.57 4.52
C ASN A 112 -3.16 9.70 3.13
N THR A 113 -3.06 10.87 2.50
CA THR A 113 -3.56 11.09 1.13
C THR A 113 -2.84 10.20 0.13
N ALA A 114 -1.52 10.12 0.20
CA ALA A 114 -0.72 9.25 -0.68
C ALA A 114 -1.04 7.77 -0.46
N VAL A 115 -1.18 7.33 0.80
CA VAL A 115 -1.59 5.95 1.14
C VAL A 115 -2.97 5.65 0.56
N ASN A 116 -3.93 6.57 0.67
CA ASN A 116 -5.27 6.37 0.13
C ASN A 116 -5.28 6.31 -1.40
N MET A 117 -4.55 7.20 -2.07
CA MET A 117 -4.42 7.17 -3.54
C MET A 117 -3.81 5.84 -4.02
N ILE A 118 -2.75 5.37 -3.37
CA ILE A 118 -2.11 4.09 -3.69
C ILE A 118 -3.08 2.93 -3.41
N LYS A 119 -3.77 2.95 -2.27
CA LYS A 119 -4.80 1.95 -1.95
C LYS A 119 -5.91 1.93 -2.98
N ASP A 120 -6.36 3.07 -3.50
CA ASP A 120 -7.43 3.16 -4.50
C ASP A 120 -7.00 2.60 -5.86
N ILE A 121 -5.73 2.77 -6.24
CA ILE A 121 -5.14 2.17 -7.44
C ILE A 121 -5.06 0.64 -7.29
N ILE A 122 -4.55 0.18 -6.14
CA ILE A 122 -4.40 -1.25 -5.82
C ILE A 122 -5.75 -1.92 -5.62
N LYS A 123 -6.76 -1.19 -5.12
CA LYS A 123 -8.07 -1.72 -4.75
C LYS A 123 -8.59 -2.57 -5.90
N GLU A 124 -8.63 -3.86 -5.65
CA GLU A 124 -9.10 -4.80 -6.64
C GLU A 124 -10.61 -4.70 -6.74
N LEU A 125 -11.03 -4.71 -7.99
CA LEU A 125 -12.40 -4.87 -8.38
C LEU A 125 -12.77 -6.33 -8.09
N GLU A 126 -13.16 -6.61 -6.85
CA GLU A 126 -13.57 -7.95 -6.45
C GLU A 126 -14.82 -8.40 -7.23
N VAL A 127 -14.74 -9.59 -7.82
CA VAL A 127 -15.89 -10.24 -8.44
C VAL A 127 -16.99 -10.39 -7.39
N GLY A 128 -18.19 -9.94 -7.73
CA GLY A 128 -19.33 -9.99 -6.83
C GLY A 128 -19.59 -8.70 -6.03
N LYS A 129 -18.64 -7.76 -5.94
CA LYS A 129 -18.91 -6.46 -5.33
C LYS A 129 -19.68 -5.53 -6.28
N VAL A 130 -20.55 -4.71 -5.69
CA VAL A 130 -21.28 -3.64 -6.38
C VAL A 130 -20.49 -2.35 -6.27
N TYR A 131 -20.33 -1.66 -7.40
CA TYR A 131 -19.65 -0.38 -7.48
C TYR A 131 -20.53 0.64 -8.20
N LEU A 132 -20.36 1.92 -7.85
CA LEU A 132 -20.95 3.03 -8.57
C LEU A 132 -20.00 3.42 -9.71
N GLY A 133 -20.41 3.20 -10.95
CA GLY A 133 -19.60 3.52 -12.12
C GLY A 133 -20.25 4.58 -13.02
N LYS A 134 -19.41 5.32 -13.76
CA LYS A 134 -19.86 6.35 -14.71
C LYS A 134 -19.79 5.82 -16.14
N VAL A 135 -20.87 5.95 -16.91
CA VAL A 135 -20.92 5.53 -18.30
C VAL A 135 -20.03 6.44 -19.14
N LYS A 136 -18.98 5.89 -19.76
CA LYS A 136 -18.08 6.64 -20.65
C LYS A 136 -18.61 6.68 -22.08
N ARG A 137 -19.04 5.53 -22.57
CA ARG A 137 -19.54 5.35 -23.94
C ARG A 137 -20.57 4.24 -23.99
N VAL A 138 -21.48 4.34 -24.95
CA VAL A 138 -22.53 3.37 -25.21
C VAL A 138 -22.32 2.82 -26.62
N THR A 139 -22.47 1.51 -26.80
CA THR A 139 -22.38 0.82 -28.09
C THR A 139 -23.67 0.00 -28.33
N ASN A 140 -23.84 -0.55 -29.53
CA ASN A 140 -25.05 -1.30 -29.88
C ASN A 140 -25.21 -2.60 -29.07
N PHE A 141 -24.13 -3.16 -28.54
CA PHE A 141 -24.13 -4.42 -27.79
C PHE A 141 -23.92 -4.24 -26.28
N GLY A 142 -23.68 -3.01 -25.80
CA GLY A 142 -23.44 -2.76 -24.39
C GLY A 142 -23.06 -1.32 -24.04
N ALA A 143 -22.65 -1.11 -22.79
CA ALA A 143 -22.16 0.18 -22.31
C ALA A 143 -20.84 -0.01 -21.55
N PHE A 144 -19.88 0.87 -21.81
CA PHE A 144 -18.63 0.92 -21.07
C PHE A 144 -18.76 1.85 -19.89
N VAL A 145 -18.50 1.30 -18.71
CA VAL A 145 -18.66 1.97 -17.42
C VAL A 145 -17.30 2.03 -16.75
N GLU A 146 -16.86 3.24 -16.41
CA GLU A 146 -15.67 3.47 -15.60
C GLU A 146 -16.04 3.30 -14.13
N ILE A 147 -15.40 2.35 -13.45
CA ILE A 147 -15.68 2.01 -12.04
C ILE A 147 -14.62 2.62 -11.12
N SER A 148 -13.38 2.70 -11.62
CA SER A 148 -12.23 3.28 -10.93
C SER A 148 -11.35 3.95 -11.98
N PRO A 149 -10.54 4.98 -11.65
CA PRO A 149 -9.71 5.68 -12.63
C PRO A 149 -8.83 4.72 -13.43
N GLY A 150 -9.06 4.65 -14.75
CA GLY A 150 -8.33 3.75 -15.65
C GLY A 150 -8.83 2.30 -15.70
N LYS A 151 -9.85 1.93 -14.93
CA LYS A 151 -10.51 0.60 -14.99
C LYS A 151 -11.92 0.73 -15.59
N GLU A 152 -12.05 0.33 -16.85
CA GLU A 152 -13.31 0.27 -17.60
C GLU A 152 -13.87 -1.16 -17.63
N GLY A 153 -15.17 -1.31 -17.42
CA GLY A 153 -15.88 -2.57 -17.61
C GLY A 153 -17.00 -2.46 -18.63
N LEU A 154 -17.32 -3.59 -19.27
CA LEU A 154 -18.40 -3.68 -20.25
C LEU A 154 -19.65 -4.27 -19.59
N VAL A 155 -20.76 -3.56 -19.68
CA VAL A 155 -22.09 -4.09 -19.38
C VAL A 155 -22.72 -4.54 -20.70
N HIS A 156 -22.93 -5.85 -20.87
CA HIS A 156 -23.60 -6.37 -22.06
C HIS A 156 -25.10 -6.00 -22.05
N ILE A 157 -25.72 -5.83 -23.23
CA ILE A 157 -27.14 -5.44 -23.35
C ILE A 157 -28.09 -6.40 -22.60
N SER A 158 -27.75 -7.69 -22.51
CA SER A 158 -28.52 -8.69 -21.76
C SER A 158 -28.44 -8.54 -20.24
N GLU A 159 -27.42 -7.85 -19.74
CA GLU A 159 -27.15 -7.65 -18.30
C GLU A 159 -27.53 -6.23 -17.83
N LEU A 160 -28.06 -5.39 -18.75
CA LEU A 160 -28.52 -4.02 -18.49
C LEU A 160 -29.93 -3.95 -17.89
N SER A 161 -30.83 -4.87 -18.29
CA SER A 161 -32.23 -4.89 -17.87
C SER A 161 -32.86 -6.27 -18.04
N ASP A 162 -33.89 -6.58 -17.26
CA ASP A 162 -34.71 -7.80 -17.38
C ASP A 162 -35.65 -7.79 -18.59
N LYS A 163 -35.97 -6.60 -19.11
CA LYS A 163 -36.90 -6.42 -20.23
C LYS A 163 -36.13 -6.47 -21.56
N TYR A 164 -36.79 -6.90 -22.63
CA TYR A 164 -36.21 -6.83 -23.98
C TYR A 164 -35.94 -5.36 -24.35
N VAL A 165 -34.67 -5.05 -24.61
CA VAL A 165 -34.21 -3.70 -24.94
C VAL A 165 -33.75 -3.70 -26.38
N LYS A 166 -34.35 -2.85 -27.23
CA LYS A 166 -33.90 -2.68 -28.63
C LYS A 166 -32.60 -1.87 -28.72
N ASN A 167 -32.46 -0.81 -27.92
CA ASN A 167 -31.28 0.05 -27.92
C ASN A 167 -30.77 0.32 -26.51
N VAL A 168 -29.46 0.17 -26.30
CA VAL A 168 -28.81 0.47 -25.02
C VAL A 168 -28.99 1.95 -24.62
N SER A 169 -29.02 2.84 -25.62
CA SER A 169 -29.19 4.30 -25.47
C SER A 169 -30.51 4.71 -24.80
N ASP A 170 -31.51 3.83 -24.77
CA ASP A 170 -32.80 4.09 -24.12
C ASP A 170 -32.73 3.89 -22.60
N ILE A 171 -31.70 3.18 -22.10
CA ILE A 171 -31.56 2.82 -20.69
C ILE A 171 -30.40 3.56 -20.01
N VAL A 172 -29.31 3.80 -20.73
CA VAL A 172 -28.13 4.48 -20.19
C VAL A 172 -27.61 5.50 -21.19
N LYS A 173 -27.25 6.67 -20.68
CA LYS A 173 -26.62 7.72 -21.47
C LYS A 173 -25.15 7.89 -21.07
N PRO A 174 -24.28 8.31 -22.00
CA PRO A 174 -22.93 8.73 -21.65
C PRO A 174 -22.99 9.81 -20.57
N GLY A 175 -22.24 9.60 -19.47
CA GLY A 175 -22.21 10.50 -18.32
C GLY A 175 -23.05 10.04 -17.12
N ASP A 176 -23.98 9.10 -17.29
CA ASP A 176 -24.82 8.60 -16.20
C ASP A 176 -24.00 7.81 -15.17
N GLN A 177 -24.39 7.92 -13.90
CA GLN A 177 -23.87 7.07 -12.83
C GLN A 177 -24.81 5.90 -12.59
N ILE A 178 -24.31 4.68 -12.71
CA ILE A 178 -25.08 3.45 -12.51
C ILE A 178 -24.36 2.51 -11.55
N LEU A 179 -25.13 1.82 -10.72
CA LEU A 179 -24.62 0.72 -9.90
C LEU A 179 -24.44 -0.52 -10.78
N VAL A 180 -23.25 -1.12 -10.70
CA VAL A 180 -22.84 -2.28 -11.48
C VAL A 180 -22.14 -3.29 -10.59
N LYS A 181 -22.44 -4.56 -10.77
CA LYS A 181 -21.78 -5.69 -10.11
C LYS A 181 -20.79 -6.34 -11.07
N ILE A 182 -19.59 -6.67 -10.59
CA ILE A 182 -18.62 -7.41 -11.37
C ILE A 182 -19.02 -8.88 -11.41
N ILE A 183 -19.18 -9.42 -12.62
CA ILE A 183 -19.49 -10.83 -12.85
C ILE A 183 -18.22 -11.65 -13.01
N GLY A 184 -17.20 -11.07 -13.62
CA GLY A 184 -15.93 -11.73 -13.88
C GLY A 184 -14.93 -10.81 -14.55
N ILE A 185 -13.66 -11.20 -14.49
CA ILE A 185 -12.55 -10.54 -15.17
C ILE A 185 -11.96 -11.58 -16.12
N ASP A 186 -11.89 -11.23 -17.40
CA ASP A 186 -11.31 -12.08 -18.45
C ASP A 186 -9.77 -12.10 -18.35
N GLU A 187 -9.10 -13.07 -18.96
CA GLU A 187 -7.62 -13.22 -18.94
C GLU A 187 -6.88 -12.00 -19.52
N LEU A 188 -7.57 -11.25 -20.39
CA LEU A 188 -7.10 -10.00 -20.98
C LEU A 188 -7.35 -8.76 -20.09
N GLY A 189 -7.77 -8.94 -18.84
CA GLY A 189 -8.06 -7.87 -17.89
C GLY A 189 -9.37 -7.12 -18.15
N ARG A 190 -10.22 -7.64 -19.04
CA ARG A 190 -11.52 -7.02 -19.37
C ARG A 190 -12.55 -7.37 -18.31
N ILE A 191 -13.15 -6.35 -17.70
CA ILE A 191 -14.11 -6.52 -16.60
C ILE A 191 -15.51 -6.64 -17.19
N THR A 192 -16.21 -7.73 -16.87
CA THR A 192 -17.61 -7.93 -17.24
C THR A 192 -18.51 -7.49 -16.10
N LEU A 193 -19.44 -6.58 -16.42
CA LEU A 193 -20.34 -5.94 -15.46
C LEU A 193 -21.79 -6.30 -15.73
N SER A 194 -22.59 -6.33 -14.67
CA SER A 194 -24.05 -6.45 -14.76
C SER A 194 -24.74 -5.44 -13.87
N LYS A 195 -25.78 -4.82 -14.42
CA LYS A 195 -26.72 -3.97 -13.67
C LYS A 195 -27.86 -4.82 -13.09
N LYS A 196 -28.29 -5.87 -13.79
CA LYS A 196 -29.35 -6.78 -13.37
C LYS A 196 -29.03 -7.49 -12.06
N ARG A 197 -27.82 -8.05 -11.95
CA ARG A 197 -27.39 -8.82 -10.76
C ARG A 197 -27.15 -7.97 -9.51
N VAL A 198 -27.23 -6.64 -9.61
CA VAL A 198 -27.21 -5.74 -8.44
C VAL A 198 -28.50 -5.86 -7.63
N ARG A 199 -29.64 -6.10 -8.28
CA ARG A 199 -30.97 -6.17 -7.63
C ARG A 199 -31.30 -7.53 -7.02
N THR A 200 -30.55 -8.58 -7.36
CA THR A 200 -30.88 -9.96 -6.98
C THR A 200 -30.34 -10.36 -5.60
N ASP A 201 -29.42 -9.58 -5.02
CA ASP A 201 -28.79 -9.85 -3.72
C ASP A 201 -29.30 -8.92 -2.60
N SER A 202 -30.58 -8.53 -2.62
CA SER A 202 -31.22 -7.72 -1.57
C SER A 202 -32.47 -8.42 -1.03
#